data_AF-A0A3C1IEH6-F1
#
_entry.id   AF-A0A3C1IEH6-F1
#
_cell.length_a   1.000
_cell.length_b   1.000
_cell.length_c   1.000
_cell.angle_alpha   90.00
_cell.angle_beta   90.00
_cell.angle_gamma   90.00
#
_symmetry.space_group_name_H-M   'P 1'
#
loop_
_entity.id
_entity.type
_entity.pdbx_description
1 polymer ?
#
loop_
_entity_poly.entity_id
_entity_poly.type
_entity_poly.pdbx_seq_one_letter_code
_entity_poly.pdbx_strand_id
1 'polypeptide(L)'
;MICLAAHRNLWDNLSERGAGGTMGRWPKKALILMSAVALLGCSDLEILPGERQSVRSILNDAGQARREAPLGPTAIALPKATRSASWSHRIGTPKYRTTHAALNPEFSLQWSAPIGEGDSRRHRINADPVAAQDRVFTLDAHALVTATSSEGQTLWT
;
A
#
# COMPACT_ATOMS: atom_id res chain seq x y z
N MET A 1 14.79 25.98 13.12
CA MET A 1 15.25 24.64 12.68
C MET A 1 14.83 24.26 11.25
N ILE A 2 14.32 25.17 10.40
CA ILE A 2 13.70 24.79 9.11
C ILE A 2 14.54 25.13 7.87
N CYS A 3 15.53 26.04 7.95
CA CYS A 3 16.49 26.25 6.86
C CYS A 3 17.41 25.04 6.58
N LEU A 4 17.46 24.04 7.46
CA LEU A 4 18.33 22.87 7.27
C LEU A 4 17.79 21.89 6.21
N ALA A 5 16.48 21.95 5.90
CA ALA A 5 15.86 21.01 4.96
C ALA A 5 16.13 21.36 3.49
N ALA A 6 16.20 22.66 3.15
CA ALA A 6 16.51 23.11 1.80
C ALA A 6 17.95 22.77 1.37
N HIS A 7 18.88 22.67 2.34
CA HIS A 7 20.26 22.28 2.09
C HIS A 7 20.40 20.81 1.64
N ARG A 8 19.45 19.94 2.00
CA ARG A 8 19.56 18.49 1.74
C ARG A 8 19.21 18.12 0.30
N ASN A 9 18.15 18.73 -0.25
CA ASN A 9 17.72 18.49 -1.63
C ASN A 9 18.71 19.06 -2.68
N LEU A 10 19.45 20.12 -2.33
CA LEU A 10 20.47 20.68 -3.20
C LEU A 10 21.73 19.79 -3.26
N TRP A 11 22.08 19.14 -2.15
CA TRP A 11 23.23 18.24 -2.07
C TRP A 11 23.01 16.92 -2.83
N ASP A 12 21.80 16.36 -2.77
CA ASP A 12 21.48 15.11 -3.48
C ASP A 12 21.56 15.29 -5.01
N ASN A 13 21.08 16.43 -5.53
CA ASN A 13 21.08 16.74 -6.98
C ASN A 13 22.47 17.13 -7.52
N LEU A 14 23.37 17.66 -6.67
CA LEU A 14 24.76 17.93 -7.04
C LEU A 14 25.64 16.68 -7.03
N SER A 15 25.27 15.64 -6.29
CA SER A 15 26.03 14.38 -6.24
C SER A 15 25.89 13.53 -7.52
N GLU A 16 24.83 13.73 -8.30
CA GLU A 16 24.59 13.00 -9.55
C GLU A 16 25.32 13.59 -10.77
N ARG A 17 25.81 14.84 -10.68
CA ARG A 17 26.64 15.43 -11.74
C ARG A 17 28.10 15.16 -11.42
N GLY A 18 28.58 13.98 -11.83
CA GLY A 18 30.00 13.72 -11.96
C GLY A 18 30.66 14.79 -12.82
N ALA A 19 31.39 15.71 -12.19
CA ALA A 19 32.13 16.77 -12.84
C ALA A 19 33.63 16.54 -12.62
N GLY A 20 34.19 15.59 -13.37
CA GLY A 20 35.56 15.69 -13.83
C GLY A 20 35.67 16.92 -14.73
N GLY A 21 35.98 18.07 -14.15
CA GLY A 21 36.07 19.33 -14.87
C GLY A 21 36.89 20.30 -14.04
N THR A 22 38.03 20.72 -14.60
CA THR A 22 39.01 21.61 -13.99
C THR A 22 38.35 22.81 -13.29
N MET A 23 38.53 22.91 -11.98
CA MET A 23 37.98 23.96 -11.11
C MET A 23 38.59 25.32 -11.46
N GLY A 24 38.05 25.98 -12.50
CA GLY A 24 38.40 27.34 -12.88
C GLY A 24 38.13 28.30 -11.73
N ARG A 25 38.95 29.35 -11.61
CA ARG A 25 38.89 30.35 -10.53
C ARG A 25 37.61 31.18 -10.67
N TRP A 26 36.51 30.76 -10.05
CA TRP A 26 35.24 31.47 -10.11
C TRP A 26 35.37 32.85 -9.46
N PRO A 27 34.90 33.93 -10.12
CA PRO A 27 34.98 35.27 -9.55
C PRO A 27 34.14 35.32 -8.27
N LYS A 28 34.65 35.97 -7.21
CA LYS A 28 33.96 36.12 -5.92
C LYS A 28 32.51 36.64 -6.07
N LYS A 29 32.25 37.40 -7.14
CA LYS A 29 30.92 37.91 -7.53
C LYS A 29 29.93 36.78 -7.88
N ALA A 30 30.37 35.70 -8.52
CA ALA A 30 29.52 34.56 -8.85
C ALA A 30 29.09 33.78 -7.60
N LEU A 31 29.97 33.66 -6.60
CA LEU A 31 29.65 33.02 -5.33
C LEU A 31 28.61 33.83 -4.53
N ILE A 32 28.75 35.17 -4.52
CA ILE A 32 27.80 36.06 -3.85
C ILE A 32 26.43 36.00 -4.52
N LEU A 33 26.38 35.97 -5.85
CA LEU A 33 25.14 35.92 -6.60
C LEU A 33 24.40 34.60 -6.40
N MET A 34 25.11 33.47 -6.32
CA MET A 34 24.51 32.15 -6.06
C MET A 34 23.95 32.05 -4.64
N SER A 35 24.66 32.62 -3.64
CA SER A 35 24.17 32.73 -2.26
C SER A 35 22.91 33.59 -2.16
N ALA A 36 22.87 34.73 -2.86
CA ALA A 36 21.71 35.61 -2.87
C ALA A 36 20.46 34.95 -3.48
N VAL A 37 20.62 34.13 -4.53
CA VAL A 37 19.51 33.39 -5.14
C VAL A 37 19.01 32.26 -4.23
N ALA A 38 19.88 31.59 -3.49
CA ALA A 38 19.50 30.53 -2.55
C ALA A 38 18.62 31.05 -1.40
N LEU A 39 18.74 32.33 -1.03
CA LEU A 39 17.94 32.96 0.02
C LEU A 39 16.51 33.30 -0.40
N LEU A 40 16.19 33.27 -1.70
CA LEU A 40 14.85 33.57 -2.22
C LEU A 40 13.88 32.38 -2.17
N GLY A 41 14.34 31.18 -1.79
CA GLY A 41 13.53 29.95 -1.76
C GLY A 41 12.69 29.73 -0.49
N CYS A 42 12.57 30.72 0.39
CA CYS A 42 11.77 30.60 1.60
C CYS A 42 10.28 30.82 1.25
N SER A 43 9.58 29.74 0.90
CA SER A 43 8.12 29.76 0.69
C SER A 43 7.38 29.52 2.00
N ASP A 44 6.32 30.30 2.25
CA ASP A 44 5.45 30.09 3.40
C ASP A 44 4.63 28.81 3.21
N LEU A 45 4.46 28.03 4.28
CA LEU A 45 3.63 26.81 4.24
C LEU A 45 2.17 27.24 4.18
N GLU A 46 1.53 27.05 3.03
CA GLU A 46 0.09 27.30 2.89
C GLU A 46 -0.68 26.33 3.78
N ILE A 47 -1.11 26.81 4.95
CA ILE A 47 -2.01 26.08 5.84
C ILE A 47 -3.38 26.15 5.21
N LEU A 48 -3.89 24.99 4.78
CA LEU A 48 -5.26 24.88 4.29
C LEU A 48 -6.22 25.44 5.35
N PRO A 49 -7.07 26.41 5.00
CA PRO A 49 -8.04 26.96 5.92
C PRO A 49 -9.06 25.87 6.27
N GLY A 50 -9.36 25.72 7.57
CA GLY A 50 -10.30 24.73 8.06
C GLY A 50 -9.89 24.16 9.40
N GLU A 51 -10.88 23.75 10.18
CA GLU A 51 -10.65 23.05 11.44
C GLU A 51 -10.03 21.67 11.20
N ARG A 52 -8.92 21.37 11.89
CA ARG A 52 -8.27 20.06 11.80
C ARG A 52 -9.01 19.05 12.66
N GLN A 53 -9.91 18.29 12.03
CA GLN A 53 -10.58 17.18 12.70
C GLN A 53 -9.61 16.02 12.92
N SER A 54 -9.48 15.55 14.15
CA SER A 54 -8.68 14.36 14.44
C SER A 54 -9.41 13.11 13.94
N VAL A 55 -8.70 12.10 13.43
CA VAL A 55 -9.31 10.82 12.99
C VAL A 55 -10.09 10.15 14.14
N ARG A 56 -9.77 10.50 15.39
CA ARG A 56 -10.40 9.97 16.61
C ARG A 56 -11.47 10.88 17.20
N SER A 57 -11.78 12.05 16.61
CA SER A 57 -12.85 12.92 17.12
C SER A 57 -14.20 12.21 17.05
N ILE A 58 -14.39 11.32 16.08
CA ILE A 58 -15.58 10.46 15.98
C ILE A 58 -15.71 9.52 17.21
N LEU A 59 -14.61 9.01 17.77
CA LEU A 59 -14.66 8.18 18.97
C LEU A 59 -14.88 9.00 20.24
N ASN A 60 -14.33 10.21 20.30
CA ASN A 60 -14.32 11.03 21.51
C ASN A 60 -15.55 11.95 21.63
N ASP A 61 -16.03 12.52 20.52
CA ASP A 61 -17.12 13.51 20.50
C ASP A 61 -18.46 12.91 20.03
N ALA A 62 -18.43 11.87 19.19
CA ALA A 62 -19.64 11.19 18.69
C ALA A 62 -19.91 9.81 19.34
N GLY A 63 -19.06 9.36 20.27
CA GLY A 63 -19.15 8.04 20.90
C GLY A 63 -20.23 7.88 21.98
N GLN A 64 -20.93 8.94 22.38
CA GLN A 64 -21.94 8.91 23.45
C GLN A 64 -23.37 9.20 22.98
N ALA A 65 -23.61 9.38 21.67
CA ALA A 65 -24.92 9.08 21.15
C ALA A 65 -25.03 7.55 21.11
N ARG A 66 -25.19 6.95 22.29
CA ARG A 66 -25.72 5.60 22.42
C ARG A 66 -27.10 5.66 21.79
N ARG A 67 -27.16 5.47 20.47
CA ARG A 67 -28.40 5.11 19.81
C ARG A 67 -28.84 3.89 20.58
N GLU A 68 -29.90 4.04 21.36
CA GLU A 68 -30.62 2.93 21.96
C GLU A 68 -31.17 2.12 20.80
N ALA A 69 -30.29 1.30 20.22
CA ALA A 69 -30.68 0.26 19.30
C ALA A 69 -31.64 -0.62 20.11
N PRO A 70 -32.85 -0.90 19.59
CA PRO A 70 -33.77 -1.80 20.25
C PRO A 70 -33.03 -3.08 20.63
N LEU A 71 -33.02 -3.40 21.92
CA LEU A 71 -32.44 -4.64 22.41
C LEU A 71 -33.36 -5.78 21.98
N GLY A 72 -33.02 -6.44 20.87
CA GLY A 72 -33.79 -7.55 20.33
C GLY A 72 -33.30 -7.98 18.93
N PRO A 73 -33.62 -9.21 18.50
CA PRO A 73 -33.28 -9.68 17.16
C PRO A 73 -34.01 -8.82 16.13
N THR A 74 -33.27 -8.00 15.40
CA THR A 74 -33.81 -7.30 14.24
C THR A 74 -33.71 -8.24 13.04
N ALA A 75 -34.83 -8.51 12.39
CA ALA A 75 -34.83 -9.29 11.16
C ALA A 75 -34.00 -8.54 10.10
N ILE A 76 -32.98 -9.20 9.57
CA ILE A 76 -32.17 -8.70 8.46
C ILE A 76 -32.45 -9.54 7.22
N ALA A 77 -32.61 -8.87 6.09
CA ALA A 77 -32.72 -9.53 4.80
C ALA A 77 -31.34 -9.57 4.15
N LEU A 78 -30.76 -10.77 4.00
CA LEU A 78 -29.52 -10.99 3.27
C LEU A 78 -29.84 -11.45 1.85
N PRO A 79 -29.03 -11.07 0.84
CA PRO A 79 -29.14 -11.66 -0.49
C PRO A 79 -28.89 -13.17 -0.42
N LYS A 80 -29.19 -13.92 -1.49
CA LYS A 80 -28.88 -15.35 -1.52
C LYS A 80 -27.36 -15.58 -1.38
N ALA A 81 -26.95 -16.57 -0.57
CA ALA A 81 -25.55 -16.96 -0.46
C ALA A 81 -25.04 -17.55 -1.78
N THR A 82 -23.82 -17.23 -2.19
CA THR A 82 -23.23 -17.65 -3.46
C THR A 82 -21.84 -18.25 -3.27
N ARG A 83 -21.51 -19.28 -4.07
CA ARG A 83 -20.14 -19.81 -4.14
C ARG A 83 -19.36 -19.04 -5.20
N SER A 84 -18.13 -18.64 -4.87
CA SER A 84 -17.23 -17.98 -5.81
C SER A 84 -16.43 -19.04 -6.58
N ALA A 85 -16.57 -19.08 -7.90
CA ALA A 85 -15.77 -19.96 -8.76
C ALA A 85 -14.39 -19.35 -9.09
N SER A 86 -14.24 -18.04 -8.91
CA SER A 86 -12.99 -17.32 -9.18
C SER A 86 -12.84 -16.15 -8.22
N TRP A 87 -11.60 -15.85 -7.87
CA TRP A 87 -11.18 -14.66 -7.15
C TRP A 87 -9.94 -14.07 -7.85
N SER A 88 -10.18 -13.28 -8.90
CA SER A 88 -9.11 -12.81 -9.79
C SER A 88 -8.34 -11.58 -9.30
N HIS A 89 -8.83 -10.90 -8.26
CA HIS A 89 -8.26 -9.67 -7.73
C HIS A 89 -8.42 -9.61 -6.22
N ARG A 90 -7.43 -9.05 -5.51
CA ARG A 90 -7.58 -8.71 -4.09
C ARG A 90 -8.82 -7.85 -3.82
N ILE A 91 -9.42 -8.02 -2.64
CA ILE A 91 -10.64 -7.33 -2.16
C ILE A 91 -10.47 -5.82 -1.86
N GLY A 92 -9.45 -5.19 -2.43
CA GLY A 92 -9.08 -3.79 -2.20
C GLY A 92 -10.13 -2.77 -2.67
N THR A 93 -11.02 -3.15 -3.58
CA THR A 93 -12.14 -2.30 -4.04
C THR A 93 -13.48 -3.01 -3.84
N PRO A 94 -14.59 -2.26 -3.65
CA PRO A 94 -15.92 -2.85 -3.51
C PRO A 94 -16.33 -3.77 -4.67
N LYS A 95 -15.83 -3.51 -5.88
CA LYS A 95 -16.14 -4.27 -7.09
C LYS A 95 -15.78 -5.76 -7.01
N TYR A 96 -14.74 -6.10 -6.25
CA TYR A 96 -14.24 -7.48 -6.16
C TYR A 96 -14.56 -8.13 -4.80
N ARG A 97 -15.51 -7.58 -4.04
CA ARG A 97 -15.95 -8.14 -2.75
C ARG A 97 -17.17 -9.02 -2.94
N THR A 98 -17.14 -10.22 -2.37
CA THR A 98 -18.31 -11.10 -2.30
C THR A 98 -19.22 -10.64 -1.16
N THR A 99 -20.48 -10.29 -1.47
CA THR A 99 -21.43 -9.73 -0.49
C THR A 99 -21.96 -10.77 0.50
N HIS A 100 -22.32 -11.97 0.03
CA HIS A 100 -22.80 -13.06 0.87
C HIS A 100 -22.23 -14.38 0.34
N ALA A 101 -21.01 -14.70 0.78
CA ALA A 101 -20.35 -15.94 0.40
C ALA A 101 -21.00 -17.13 1.11
N ALA A 102 -21.29 -18.18 0.35
CA ALA A 102 -21.64 -19.47 0.93
C ALA A 102 -20.38 -20.14 1.47
N LEU A 103 -20.40 -20.56 2.73
CA LEU A 103 -19.30 -21.24 3.40
C LEU A 103 -19.76 -22.64 3.83
N ASN A 104 -18.91 -23.65 3.66
CA ASN A 104 -19.17 -24.94 4.26
C ASN A 104 -18.98 -24.85 5.78
N PRO A 105 -19.83 -25.54 6.58
CA PRO A 105 -19.73 -25.51 8.04
C PRO A 105 -18.51 -26.26 8.57
N GLU A 106 -17.97 -27.19 7.78
CA GLU A 106 -16.82 -28.02 8.14
C GLU A 106 -15.67 -27.79 7.17
N PHE A 107 -14.45 -27.69 7.71
CA PHE A 107 -13.22 -27.51 6.94
C PHE A 107 -12.25 -28.66 7.22
N SER A 108 -11.74 -29.24 6.13
CA SER A 108 -10.59 -30.12 6.15
C SER A 108 -9.55 -29.60 5.16
N LEU A 109 -8.28 -29.88 5.42
CA LEU A 109 -7.22 -29.61 4.44
C LEU A 109 -7.48 -30.46 3.19
N GLN A 110 -7.62 -29.82 2.03
CA GLN A 110 -7.79 -30.50 0.74
C GLN A 110 -6.44 -30.87 0.13
N TRP A 111 -5.49 -29.95 0.13
CA TRP A 111 -4.13 -30.15 -0.34
C TRP A 111 -3.19 -29.06 0.20
N SER A 112 -1.89 -29.32 0.10
CA SER A 112 -0.82 -28.35 0.33
C SER A 112 0.21 -28.51 -0.78
N ALA A 113 0.73 -27.40 -1.30
CA ALA A 113 1.70 -27.39 -2.39
C ALA A 113 2.78 -26.34 -2.13
N PRO A 114 4.06 -26.63 -2.41
CA PRO A 114 5.11 -25.63 -2.37
C PRO A 114 4.94 -24.64 -3.54
N ILE A 115 5.18 -23.35 -3.29
CA ILE A 115 4.99 -22.28 -4.27
C ILE A 115 6.29 -21.57 -4.68
N GLY A 116 7.43 -22.09 -4.24
CA GLY A 116 8.75 -21.47 -4.39
C GLY A 116 9.34 -21.06 -3.04
N GLU A 117 10.12 -19.98 -3.04
CA GLU A 117 10.84 -19.49 -1.87
C GLU A 117 10.00 -18.59 -0.97
N GLY A 118 10.21 -18.76 0.34
CA GLY A 118 9.54 -17.99 1.39
C GLY A 118 10.25 -16.68 1.77
N ASP A 119 9.74 -16.04 2.81
CA ASP A 119 10.29 -14.80 3.35
C ASP A 119 11.74 -14.96 3.85
N SER A 120 12.56 -13.92 3.63
CA SER A 120 13.91 -13.80 4.19
C SER A 120 14.18 -12.37 4.67
N ARG A 121 15.41 -12.09 5.13
CA ARG A 121 15.80 -10.74 5.56
C ARG A 121 15.70 -9.70 4.43
N ARG A 122 15.90 -10.13 3.18
CA ARG A 122 15.93 -9.24 2.00
C ARG A 122 14.76 -9.45 1.03
N HIS A 123 14.03 -10.56 1.13
CA HIS A 123 12.92 -10.91 0.23
C HIS A 123 11.65 -11.17 1.04
N ARG A 124 10.50 -10.74 0.51
CA ARG A 124 9.20 -10.88 1.16
C ARG A 124 8.13 -11.24 0.12
N ILE A 125 7.23 -12.15 0.47
CA ILE A 125 6.01 -12.39 -0.31
C ILE A 125 5.04 -11.25 -0.02
N ASN A 126 4.76 -10.44 -1.03
CA ASN A 126 3.86 -9.28 -0.95
C ASN A 126 2.63 -9.40 -1.87
N ALA A 127 2.47 -10.56 -2.51
CA ALA A 127 1.36 -10.86 -3.40
C ALA A 127 0.33 -11.75 -2.70
N ASP A 128 -0.94 -11.38 -2.79
CA ASP A 128 -2.05 -12.25 -2.41
C ASP A 128 -2.29 -13.28 -3.52
N PRO A 129 -2.60 -14.55 -3.19
CA PRO A 129 -2.98 -15.54 -4.18
C PRO A 129 -4.28 -15.14 -4.89
N VAL A 130 -4.40 -15.49 -6.17
CA VAL A 130 -5.63 -15.33 -6.96
C VAL A 130 -6.05 -16.65 -7.59
N ALA A 131 -7.35 -16.87 -7.73
CA ALA A 131 -7.90 -18.08 -8.33
C ALA A 131 -8.76 -17.75 -9.55
N ALA A 132 -8.48 -18.37 -10.69
CA ALA A 132 -9.25 -18.22 -11.91
C ALA A 132 -9.04 -19.41 -12.83
N GLN A 133 -10.02 -19.73 -13.67
CA GLN A 133 -9.91 -20.80 -14.68
C GLN A 133 -9.46 -22.15 -14.07
N ASP A 134 -10.03 -22.51 -12.91
CA ASP A 134 -9.73 -23.74 -12.14
C ASP A 134 -8.26 -23.88 -11.71
N ARG A 135 -7.58 -22.74 -11.54
CA ARG A 135 -6.19 -22.66 -11.11
C ARG A 135 -6.02 -21.63 -10.01
N VAL A 136 -5.03 -21.85 -9.16
CA VAL A 136 -4.54 -20.92 -8.15
C VAL A 136 -3.19 -20.40 -8.63
N PHE A 137 -3.03 -19.09 -8.65
CA PHE A 137 -1.79 -18.42 -9.03
C PHE A 137 -1.17 -17.79 -7.79
N THR A 138 0.10 -18.08 -7.58
CA THR A 138 0.89 -17.57 -6.45
C THR A 138 2.20 -16.98 -6.94
N LEU A 139 2.74 -16.04 -6.18
CA LEU A 139 4.04 -15.44 -6.43
C LEU A 139 4.91 -15.60 -5.18
N ASP A 140 6.14 -16.09 -5.37
CA ASP A 140 7.08 -16.35 -4.28
C ASP A 140 7.91 -15.09 -3.90
N ALA A 141 8.80 -15.20 -2.91
CA ALA A 141 9.59 -14.05 -2.45
C ALA A 141 10.58 -13.50 -3.49
N HIS A 142 10.90 -14.28 -4.52
CA HIS A 142 11.78 -13.93 -5.63
C HIS A 142 11.02 -13.55 -6.91
N ALA A 143 9.70 -13.34 -6.81
CA ALA A 143 8.81 -13.02 -7.91
C ALA A 143 8.64 -14.13 -8.96
N LEU A 144 8.88 -15.40 -8.60
CA LEU A 144 8.51 -16.55 -9.41
C LEU A 144 6.99 -16.76 -9.35
N VAL A 145 6.35 -16.94 -10.51
CA VAL A 145 4.91 -17.18 -10.59
C VAL A 145 4.65 -18.67 -10.75
N THR A 146 3.87 -19.24 -9.83
CA THR A 146 3.47 -20.65 -9.90
C THR A 146 1.98 -20.75 -10.18
N ALA A 147 1.59 -21.65 -11.07
CA ALA A 147 0.20 -22.06 -11.25
C ALA A 147 -0.04 -23.45 -10.68
N THR A 148 -1.02 -23.56 -9.79
CA THR A 148 -1.44 -24.79 -9.12
C THR A 148 -2.86 -25.14 -9.55
N SER A 149 -3.12 -26.42 -9.82
CA SER A 149 -4.47 -26.92 -10.11
C SER A 149 -5.38 -26.87 -8.88
N SER A 150 -6.69 -27.02 -9.07
CA SER A 150 -7.67 -27.17 -7.98
C SER A 150 -7.40 -28.38 -7.06
N GLU A 151 -6.57 -29.33 -7.51
CA GLU A 151 -6.18 -30.55 -6.79
C GLU A 151 -4.80 -30.43 -6.12
N GLY A 152 -4.13 -29.28 -6.22
CA GLY A 152 -2.85 -29.02 -5.57
C GLY A 152 -1.60 -29.39 -6.39
N GLN A 153 -1.76 -29.90 -7.62
CA GLN A 153 -0.63 -30.18 -8.52
C GLN A 153 -0.08 -28.89 -9.15
N THR A 154 1.24 -28.71 -9.14
CA THR A 154 1.92 -27.65 -9.88
C THR A 154 1.80 -27.90 -11.38
N LEU A 155 1.27 -26.93 -12.11
CA LEU A 155 1.11 -26.98 -13.56
C LEU A 155 2.32 -26.39 -14.28
N TRP A 156 2.85 -25.29 -13.75
CA TRP A 156 4.05 -24.62 -14.25
C TRP A 156 4.56 -23.60 -13.22
N THR A 157 5.80 -23.19 -13.43
CA THR A 157 6.55 -22.14 -12.72
C THR A 157 7.25 -21.24 -13.73
#